data_AF-A0A3A8HV67-F1
#
_entry.id   AF-A0A3A8HV67-F1
#
_cell.length_a   1.000
_cell.length_b   1.000
_cell.length_c   1.000
_cell.angle_alpha   90.00
_cell.angle_beta   90.00
_cell.angle_gamma   90.00
#
_symmetry.space_group_name_H-M   'P 1'
#
loop_
_entity.id
_entity.type
_entity.pdbx_description
1 polymer ?
#
loop_
_entity_poly.entity_id
_entity_poly.type
_entity_poly.pdbx_seq_one_letter_code
_entity_poly.pdbx_strand_id
1 'polypeptide(L)'
;MAERILEKQHEHEREQERERLREQEQKDLEVESHRGARPLEGFAGGHTTWTGDQDDGAAARVHAGDAEASWEASERQARLEPAEPKDEDEDTSGLRRE
;
A
#
# COMPACT_ATOMS: atom_id res chain seq x y z
N MET A 1 32.87 4.13 40.37
CA MET A 1 33.34 2.80 39.89
C MET A 1 32.17 1.84 39.62
N ALA A 2 31.16 1.78 40.49
CA ALA A 2 29.97 0.92 40.28
C ALA A 2 29.17 1.23 39.01
N GLU A 3 28.98 2.51 38.67
CA GLU A 3 28.26 2.93 37.45
C GLU A 3 28.92 2.43 36.17
N ARG A 4 30.27 2.44 36.12
CA ARG A 4 31.05 1.98 34.95
C ARG A 4 31.04 0.45 34.79
N ILE A 5 30.62 -0.29 35.82
CA ILE A 5 30.45 -1.75 35.77
C ILE A 5 29.05 -2.09 35.26
N LEU A 6 28.02 -1.37 35.73
CA LEU A 6 26.65 -1.47 35.24
C LEU A 6 26.54 -1.12 33.75
N GLU A 7 27.19 -0.02 33.33
CA GLU A 7 27.19 0.42 31.93
C GLU A 7 27.75 -0.65 30.98
N LYS A 8 28.83 -1.34 31.39
CA LYS A 8 29.41 -2.47 30.65
C LYS A 8 28.49 -3.69 30.60
N GLN A 9 27.72 -3.95 31.65
CA GLN A 9 26.73 -5.04 31.65
C GLN A 9 25.59 -4.74 30.67
N HIS A 10 25.07 -3.51 30.68
CA HIS A 10 24.03 -3.08 29.73
C HIS A 10 24.52 -3.01 28.27
N GLU A 11 25.79 -2.67 28.04
CA GLU A 11 26.41 -2.80 26.71
C GLU A 11 26.45 -4.25 26.25
N HIS A 12 26.88 -5.16 27.11
CA HIS A 12 26.95 -6.58 26.79
C HIS A 12 25.58 -7.21 26.53
N GLU A 13 24.56 -6.85 27.31
CA GLU A 13 23.18 -7.29 27.10
C GLU A 13 22.64 -6.80 25.73
N ARG A 14 22.89 -5.53 25.39
CA ARG A 14 22.50 -4.98 24.08
C ARG A 14 23.23 -5.64 22.93
N GLU A 15 24.50 -6.00 23.10
CA GLU A 15 25.26 -6.73 22.08
C GLU A 15 24.68 -8.13 21.86
N GLN A 16 24.37 -8.87 22.92
CA GLN A 16 23.74 -10.19 22.81
C GLN A 16 22.36 -10.13 22.13
N GLU A 17 21.54 -9.13 22.45
CA GLU A 17 20.24 -8.94 21.79
C GLU A 17 20.41 -8.64 20.29
N ARG A 18 21.40 -7.83 19.93
CA ARG A 18 21.70 -7.52 18.52
C ARG A 18 22.22 -8.73 17.76
N GLU A 19 23.04 -9.57 18.39
CA GLU A 19 23.49 -10.83 17.79
C GLU A 19 22.31 -11.78 17.53
N ARG A 20 21.41 -11.94 18.50
CA ARG A 20 20.18 -12.74 18.31
C ARG A 20 19.31 -12.25 17.16
N LEU A 21 19.12 -10.93 17.05
CA LEU A 21 18.35 -10.33 15.96
C LEU A 21 19.00 -10.59 14.60
N ARG A 22 20.32 -10.46 14.49
CA ARG A 22 21.06 -10.77 13.25
C ARG A 22 20.95 -12.24 12.87
N GLU A 23 21.03 -13.15 13.84
CA GLU A 23 20.86 -14.59 13.57
C GLU A 23 19.44 -14.92 13.07
N GLN A 24 18.43 -14.23 13.60
CA GLN A 24 17.05 -14.41 13.17
C GLN A 24 16.84 -13.87 11.75
N GLU A 25 17.29 -12.66 11.46
CA GLU A 25 17.23 -12.09 10.11
C GLU A 25 17.97 -12.96 9.09
N GLN A 26 19.14 -13.50 9.44
CA GLN A 26 19.90 -14.40 8.59
C GLN A 26 19.11 -15.68 8.27
N LYS A 27 18.44 -16.27 9.25
CA LYS A 27 17.57 -17.45 9.03
C LYS A 27 16.38 -17.13 8.14
N ASP A 28 15.76 -15.98 8.33
CA ASP A 28 14.62 -15.56 7.51
C ASP A 28 15.06 -15.34 6.05
N LEU A 29 16.20 -14.68 5.83
CA LEU A 29 16.80 -14.52 4.50
C LEU A 29 17.19 -15.87 3.85
N GLU A 30 17.68 -16.83 4.64
CA GLU A 30 17.95 -18.18 4.16
C GLU A 30 16.66 -18.90 3.73
N VAL A 31 15.59 -18.78 4.52
CA VAL A 31 14.28 -19.35 4.14
C VAL A 31 13.74 -18.69 2.87
N GLU A 32 13.83 -17.37 2.76
CA GLU A 32 13.34 -16.62 1.61
C GLU A 32 14.16 -16.88 0.34
N SER A 33 15.49 -16.96 0.44
CA SER A 33 16.37 -17.26 -0.70
C SER A 33 16.12 -18.66 -1.30
N HIS A 34 15.71 -19.62 -0.48
CA HIS A 34 15.34 -20.97 -0.91
C HIS A 34 13.85 -21.10 -1.24
N ARG A 35 13.04 -20.05 -1.01
CA ARG A 35 11.62 -20.02 -1.35
C ARG A 35 11.48 -19.80 -2.85
N GLY A 36 11.56 -20.89 -3.60
CA GLY A 36 11.18 -20.91 -5.01
C GLY A 36 9.70 -20.56 -5.21
N ALA A 37 9.28 -20.38 -6.46
CA ALA A 37 7.87 -20.20 -6.79
C ALA A 37 7.05 -21.33 -6.15
N ARG A 38 6.10 -20.97 -5.28
CA ARG A 38 5.21 -21.97 -4.69
C ARG A 38 4.53 -22.69 -5.85
N PRO A 39 4.52 -24.03 -5.88
CA PRO A 39 3.73 -24.73 -6.90
C PRO A 39 2.31 -24.20 -6.77
N LEU A 40 1.74 -23.81 -7.90
CA LEU A 40 0.37 -23.35 -7.93
C LEU A 40 -0.54 -24.57 -7.76
N GLU A 41 -0.64 -25.09 -6.54
CA GLU A 41 -1.66 -26.07 -6.18
C GLU A 41 -3.03 -25.44 -6.48
N GLY A 42 -3.69 -25.95 -7.52
CA GLY A 42 -4.97 -25.43 -8.00
C GLY A 42 -4.89 -24.47 -9.19
N PHE A 43 -3.71 -24.12 -9.73
CA PHE A 43 -3.64 -23.56 -11.08
C PHE A 43 -3.79 -24.71 -12.07
N ALA A 44 -5.02 -25.20 -12.15
CA ALA A 44 -5.48 -25.88 -13.33
C ALA A 44 -5.46 -24.83 -14.44
N GLY A 45 -4.36 -24.76 -15.19
CA GLY A 45 -4.37 -24.34 -16.59
C GLY A 45 -5.18 -25.32 -17.45
N GLY A 46 -6.24 -25.91 -16.87
CA GLY A 46 -7.19 -26.75 -17.55
C GLY A 46 -8.02 -25.85 -18.41
N HIS A 47 -8.00 -26.14 -19.72
CA HIS A 47 -8.93 -25.59 -20.67
C HIS A 47 -10.34 -25.63 -20.07
N THR A 48 -10.84 -24.46 -19.68
CA THR A 48 -12.27 -24.32 -19.42
C THR A 48 -12.94 -24.53 -20.78
N THR A 49 -14.12 -25.14 -20.81
CA THR A 49 -14.95 -25.16 -22.02
C THR A 49 -15.56 -23.79 -22.33
N TRP A 50 -15.23 -22.79 -21.52
CA TRP A 50 -15.65 -21.41 -21.65
C TRP A 50 -14.77 -20.69 -22.67
N THR A 51 -15.35 -20.28 -23.79
CA THR A 51 -14.62 -19.58 -24.86
C THR A 51 -14.72 -18.07 -24.70
N GLY A 52 -13.76 -17.33 -25.28
CA GLY A 52 -13.80 -15.86 -25.32
C GLY A 52 -15.11 -15.31 -25.91
N ASP A 53 -15.64 -15.95 -26.95
CA ASP A 53 -16.92 -15.53 -27.56
C ASP A 53 -18.12 -15.63 -26.59
N GLN A 54 -18.08 -16.59 -25.66
CA GLN A 54 -19.10 -16.72 -24.62
C GLN A 54 -18.95 -15.63 -23.56
N ASP A 55 -17.71 -15.24 -23.27
CA ASP A 55 -17.37 -14.13 -22.39
C ASP A 55 -17.84 -12.81 -22.98
N ASP A 56 -17.46 -12.51 -24.22
CA ASP A 56 -17.84 -11.29 -24.95
C ASP A 56 -19.37 -11.19 -25.09
N GLY A 57 -20.03 -12.30 -25.40
CA GLY A 57 -21.50 -12.36 -25.49
C GLY A 57 -22.20 -12.17 -24.15
N ALA A 58 -21.61 -12.59 -23.04
CA ALA A 58 -22.13 -12.35 -21.69
C ALA A 58 -21.84 -10.90 -21.25
N ALA A 59 -20.62 -10.41 -21.48
CA ALA A 59 -20.19 -9.07 -21.18
C ALA A 59 -21.03 -8.02 -21.92
N ALA A 60 -21.32 -8.24 -23.20
CA ALA A 60 -22.19 -7.36 -23.98
C ALA A 60 -23.63 -7.27 -23.44
N ARG A 61 -24.12 -8.27 -22.70
CA ARG A 61 -25.46 -8.21 -22.07
C ARG A 61 -25.44 -7.51 -20.72
N VAL A 62 -24.39 -7.72 -19.94
CA VAL A 62 -24.27 -7.18 -18.57
C VAL A 62 -23.78 -5.73 -18.59
N HIS A 63 -22.81 -5.42 -19.44
CA HIS A 63 -22.09 -4.14 -19.47
C HIS A 63 -22.49 -3.23 -20.64
N ALA A 64 -23.61 -3.54 -21.32
CA ALA A 64 -24.07 -2.82 -22.51
C ALA A 64 -24.17 -1.28 -22.35
N GLY A 65 -24.39 -0.80 -21.11
CA GLY A 65 -24.56 0.62 -20.79
C GLY A 65 -23.56 1.16 -19.77
N ASP A 66 -22.53 0.39 -19.40
CA ASP A 66 -21.55 0.81 -18.38
C ASP A 66 -20.72 1.99 -18.88
N ALA A 67 -20.44 2.05 -20.18
CA ALA A 67 -19.73 3.15 -20.79
C ALA A 67 -20.52 4.46 -20.71
N GLU A 68 -21.80 4.46 -21.11
CA GLU A 68 -22.66 5.65 -20.98
C GLU A 68 -22.88 6.04 -19.52
N ALA A 69 -23.13 5.07 -18.63
CA ALA A 69 -23.34 5.34 -17.20
C ALA A 69 -22.09 5.92 -16.54
N SER A 70 -20.90 5.42 -16.91
CA SER A 70 -19.61 5.94 -16.45
C SER A 70 -19.35 7.36 -16.97
N TRP A 71 -19.70 7.62 -18.23
CA TRP A 71 -19.59 8.96 -18.83
C TRP A 71 -20.49 9.97 -18.12
N GLU A 72 -21.77 9.63 -17.90
CA GLU A 72 -22.74 10.49 -17.20
C GLU A 72 -22.34 10.74 -15.73
N ALA A 73 -21.83 9.71 -15.04
CA ALA A 73 -21.28 9.88 -13.69
C ALA A 73 -20.10 10.85 -13.67
N SER A 74 -19.19 10.71 -14.62
CA SER A 74 -18.02 11.59 -14.76
C SER A 74 -18.42 13.03 -15.07
N GLU A 75 -19.38 13.25 -15.98
CA GLU A 75 -19.91 14.58 -16.29
C GLU A 75 -20.58 15.24 -15.08
N ARG A 76 -21.32 14.47 -14.28
CA ARG A 76 -21.93 14.99 -13.05
C ARG A 76 -20.89 15.38 -12.01
N GLN A 77 -19.80 14.62 -11.88
CA GLN A 77 -18.70 14.97 -10.99
C GLN A 77 -17.93 16.19 -11.50
N ALA A 78 -17.65 16.26 -12.80
CA ALA A 78 -16.97 17.42 -13.40
C ALA A 78 -17.80 18.70 -13.31
N ARG A 79 -19.13 18.61 -13.36
CA ARG A 79 -20.04 19.76 -13.17
C ARG A 79 -20.12 20.22 -11.71
N LEU A 80 -19.85 19.32 -10.76
CA LEU A 80 -19.68 19.64 -9.35
C LEU A 80 -18.24 20.10 -9.11
N GLU A 81 -17.86 21.26 -9.67
CA GLU A 81 -16.61 21.92 -9.29
C GLU A 81 -16.60 22.14 -7.76
N PRO A 82 -15.52 21.76 -7.05
CA PRO A 82 -15.32 22.27 -5.70
C PRO A 82 -15.18 23.79 -5.81
N ALA A 83 -15.91 24.53 -4.95
CA ALA A 83 -15.75 25.97 -4.85
C ALA A 83 -14.26 26.29 -4.68
N GLU A 84 -13.75 27.24 -5.48
CA GLU A 84 -12.35 27.65 -5.42
C GLU A 84 -11.92 27.93 -3.97
N PRO A 85 -10.71 27.55 -3.56
CA PRO A 85 -10.21 27.89 -2.24
C PRO A 85 -10.26 29.42 -2.11
N LYS A 86 -11.07 29.92 -1.16
CA LYS A 86 -10.94 31.30 -0.71
C LYS A 86 -9.58 31.39 -0.03
N ASP A 87 -8.65 32.08 -0.66
CA ASP A 87 -7.40 32.50 -0.04
C ASP A 87 -7.74 33.40 1.16
N GLU A 88 -7.89 32.80 2.35
CA GLU A 88 -7.89 33.50 3.63
C GLU A 88 -6.45 33.60 4.12
N ASP A 89 -5.60 34.30 3.37
CA ASP A 89 -4.28 34.69 3.85
C ASP A 89 -4.37 36.02 4.63
N GLU A 90 -4.46 35.85 5.95
CA GLU A 90 -3.89 36.67 7.01
C GLU A 90 -3.23 38.02 6.61
N ASP A 91 -4.02 39.09 6.60
CA ASP A 91 -3.49 40.44 6.83
C ASP A 91 -3.31 40.68 8.34
N THR A 92 -2.38 39.94 8.95
CA THR A 92 -1.87 40.23 10.30
C THR A 92 -0.63 41.11 10.21
N SER A 93 -0.75 42.31 9.64
CA SER A 93 0.32 43.30 9.77
C SER A 93 -0.18 44.73 9.96
N GLY A 94 -0.01 45.24 11.18
CA GLY A 94 0.40 46.62 11.40
C GLY A 94 -0.70 47.67 11.64
N LEU A 95 -1.33 47.65 12.81
CA LEU A 95 -1.82 48.89 13.44
C LEU A 95 -1.07 49.14 14.75
N ARG A 96 0.09 49.79 14.58
CA ARG A 96 0.82 50.50 15.63
C ARG A 96 -0.10 51.61 16.15
N ARG A 97 -0.49 51.57 17.43
CA ARG A 97 -1.13 52.69 18.12
C ARG A 97 -0.13 53.23 19.14
N GLU A 98 0.28 54.47 18.91
CA GLU A 98 0.94 55.33 19.91
C GLU A 98 -0.05 55.74 21.01
#